data_AF-A0AAX0YZS9-F1
#
_entry.id   AF-A0AAX0YZS9-F1
#
_cell.length_a   1.000
_cell.length_b   1.000
_cell.length_c   1.000
_cell.angle_alpha   90.00
_cell.angle_beta   90.00
_cell.angle_gamma   90.00
#
_symmetry.space_group_name_H-M   'P 1'
#
loop_
_entity.id
_entity.type
_entity.pdbx_description
1 polymer ?
#
loop_
_entity_poly.entity_id
_entity_poly.type
_entity_poly.pdbx_seq_one_letter_code
_entity_poly.pdbx_strand_id
1 'polypeptide(L)'
;MSIKQCRVNNRKQNNRIILNVCCLLLSIFMMGCQSTTRPDWYSNIAGNDIDYIYAVGDGRSLSSAKKSALSQINEQLWTQVSSSSAYIEQFKQVNDNQFSHQSAENRINTQSAEMIFTGIEFLQSAQDDAGFFVQARIKRENIKNQLKADLAAIEVRAQMILQQKAHQDLLIWWLANRTVDHLFRQYQVKVGVLSALDVTLVNKMTYLPQLATEVEKVRSSLLIRIVSDHRDRISIGVLQKQLALEGIATIEQTKPQITHTIIMKSNYRQSIVGDAFITTKFTDLITNNKNGKTLSKNEIISNANSLTNYKVSKDGAERHFSERMVEMGIWQSLGFSNI
;
A
#
# COMPACT_ATOMS: atom_id res chain seq x y z
N MET A 1 -47.76 59.80 -60.31
CA MET A 1 -46.56 59.22 -60.95
C MET A 1 -45.37 59.46 -60.02
N SER A 2 -44.57 58.43 -59.76
CA SER A 2 -43.56 58.28 -58.70
C SER A 2 -42.55 59.41 -58.50
N ILE A 3 -42.01 59.54 -57.27
CA ILE A 3 -40.58 59.31 -56.92
C ILE A 3 -40.48 59.24 -55.38
N LYS A 4 -40.61 58.01 -54.83
CA LYS A 4 -40.09 57.62 -53.52
C LYS A 4 -38.73 56.99 -53.77
N GLN A 5 -37.64 57.77 -53.73
CA GLN A 5 -36.32 57.20 -54.06
C GLN A 5 -35.12 57.95 -53.46
N CYS A 6 -35.14 58.27 -52.16
CA CYS A 6 -33.97 58.92 -51.53
C CYS A 6 -33.57 58.43 -50.12
N ARG A 7 -34.12 57.34 -49.56
CA ARG A 7 -33.83 56.97 -48.15
C ARG A 7 -33.29 55.57 -47.88
N VAL A 8 -33.10 54.72 -48.90
CA VAL A 8 -32.81 53.29 -48.67
C VAL A 8 -31.31 52.94 -48.81
N ASN A 9 -30.48 53.81 -49.42
CA ASN A 9 -29.11 53.43 -49.77
C ASN A 9 -28.08 53.56 -48.64
N ASN A 10 -28.23 54.50 -47.70
CA ASN A 10 -27.22 54.73 -46.65
C ASN A 10 -27.25 53.72 -45.48
N ARG A 11 -28.36 53.03 -45.21
CA ARG A 11 -28.42 52.02 -44.12
C ARG A 11 -27.79 50.68 -44.49
N LYS A 12 -27.89 50.26 -45.77
CA LYS A 12 -27.28 49.00 -46.23
C LYS A 12 -25.76 49.10 -46.34
N GLN A 13 -25.22 50.29 -46.60
CA GLN A 13 -23.78 50.52 -46.72
C GLN A 13 -23.09 50.54 -45.34
N ASN A 14 -23.70 51.20 -44.34
CA ASN A 14 -23.16 51.21 -42.97
C ASN A 14 -23.21 49.83 -42.29
N ASN A 15 -24.26 49.03 -42.51
CA ASN A 15 -24.31 47.67 -41.95
C ASN A 15 -23.29 46.72 -42.60
N ARG A 16 -22.92 46.93 -43.87
CA ARG A 16 -21.87 46.14 -44.54
C ARG A 16 -20.46 46.54 -44.08
N ILE A 17 -20.24 47.83 -43.80
CA ILE A 17 -18.97 48.31 -43.24
C ILE A 17 -18.81 47.83 -41.79
N ILE A 18 -19.87 47.89 -40.97
CA ILE A 18 -19.83 47.38 -39.59
C ILE A 18 -19.65 45.85 -39.57
N LEU A 19 -20.30 45.10 -40.47
CA LEU A 19 -20.12 43.65 -40.57
C LEU A 19 -18.71 43.27 -41.06
N ASN A 20 -18.16 43.99 -42.05
CA ASN A 20 -16.80 43.75 -42.53
C ASN A 20 -15.73 44.16 -41.51
N VAL A 21 -15.92 45.27 -40.78
CA VAL A 21 -15.01 45.68 -39.69
C VAL A 21 -15.10 44.70 -38.51
N CYS A 22 -16.29 44.19 -38.19
CA CYS A 22 -16.48 43.18 -37.15
C CYS A 22 -15.86 41.82 -37.53
N CYS A 23 -15.96 41.40 -38.80
CA CYS A 23 -15.26 40.21 -39.30
C CYS A 23 -13.74 40.37 -39.31
N LEU A 24 -13.23 41.57 -39.62
CA LEU A 24 -11.78 41.85 -39.64
C LEU A 24 -11.19 41.93 -38.22
N LEU A 25 -11.96 42.43 -37.24
CA LEU A 25 -11.63 42.39 -35.81
C LEU A 25 -11.71 40.97 -35.22
N LEU A 26 -12.63 40.12 -35.69
CA LEU A 26 -12.74 38.73 -35.26
C LEU A 26 -11.55 37.87 -35.74
N SER A 27 -11.00 38.16 -36.92
CA SER A 27 -9.82 37.46 -37.45
C SER A 27 -8.52 37.79 -36.69
N ILE A 28 -8.42 38.97 -36.06
CA ILE A 28 -7.24 39.36 -35.26
C ILE A 28 -7.20 38.60 -33.92
N PHE A 29 -8.37 38.22 -33.37
CA PHE A 29 -8.45 37.44 -32.12
C PHE A 29 -8.04 35.96 -32.27
N MET A 30 -7.98 35.43 -33.49
CA MET A 30 -7.59 34.02 -33.74
C MET A 30 -6.09 33.80 -33.98
N MET A 31 -5.28 34.87 -34.04
CA MET A 31 -3.81 34.76 -34.16
C MET A 31 -3.09 34.66 -32.80
N GLY A 32 -3.83 34.60 -31.69
CA GLY A 32 -3.30 34.44 -30.34
C GLY A 32 -3.13 32.98 -29.88
N CYS A 33 -2.83 32.03 -30.77
CA CYS A 33 -2.39 30.71 -30.34
C CYS A 33 -0.87 30.80 -30.08
N GLN A 34 -0.47 31.33 -28.91
CA GLN A 34 0.92 31.25 -28.48
C GLN A 34 1.27 29.76 -28.38
N SER A 35 2.11 29.30 -29.31
CA SER A 35 2.73 27.98 -29.21
C SER A 35 3.51 27.96 -27.90
N THR A 36 3.04 27.20 -26.92
CA THR A 36 3.78 26.87 -25.71
C THR A 36 5.04 26.11 -26.13
N THR A 37 6.13 26.86 -26.33
CA THR A 37 7.41 26.33 -26.78
C THR A 37 8.13 25.73 -25.59
N ARG A 38 8.07 24.40 -25.51
CA ARG A 38 8.89 23.60 -24.62
C ARG A 38 10.38 23.93 -24.81
N PRO A 39 11.17 24.03 -23.73
CA PRO A 39 12.61 24.32 -23.83
C PRO A 39 13.38 23.26 -24.60
N ASP A 40 14.43 23.67 -25.33
CA ASP A 40 15.24 22.76 -26.16
C ASP A 40 15.86 21.60 -25.36
N TRP A 41 16.33 21.88 -24.13
CA TRP A 41 16.90 20.89 -23.23
C TRP A 41 15.89 19.84 -22.73
N TYR A 42 14.58 20.13 -22.81
CA TYR A 42 13.54 19.17 -22.45
C TYR A 42 13.36 18.12 -23.55
N SER A 43 13.49 18.55 -24.81
CA SER A 43 13.35 17.67 -25.98
C SER A 43 14.65 16.94 -26.34
N ASN A 44 15.80 17.42 -25.84
CA ASN A 44 17.11 16.87 -26.12
C ASN A 44 17.85 16.51 -24.81
N ILE A 45 17.45 15.38 -24.22
CA ILE A 45 18.16 14.81 -23.08
C ILE A 45 19.49 14.27 -23.60
N ALA A 46 20.61 14.68 -22.99
CA ALA A 46 21.92 14.09 -23.25
C ALA A 46 21.87 12.58 -22.91
N GLY A 47 21.55 11.75 -23.89
CA GLY A 47 21.13 10.37 -23.68
C GLY A 47 22.23 9.37 -23.34
N ASN A 48 23.48 9.79 -23.15
CA ASN A 48 24.63 8.88 -23.13
C ASN A 48 25.72 9.26 -22.11
N ASP A 49 25.34 9.70 -20.92
CA ASP A 49 26.28 9.76 -19.81
C ASP A 49 26.31 8.41 -19.07
N ILE A 50 27.49 7.80 -19.03
CA ILE A 50 27.69 6.52 -18.33
C ILE A 50 27.58 6.72 -16.81
N ASP A 51 27.90 7.92 -16.29
CA ASP A 51 27.99 8.17 -14.85
C ASP A 51 26.69 8.70 -14.25
N TYR A 52 25.79 9.23 -15.09
CA TYR A 52 24.57 9.88 -14.66
C TYR A 52 23.32 9.30 -15.31
N ILE A 53 22.20 9.46 -14.62
CA ILE A 53 20.86 9.26 -15.17
C ILE A 53 20.21 10.63 -15.26
N TYR A 54 19.72 10.99 -16.44
CA TYR A 54 19.04 12.25 -16.70
C TYR A 54 17.55 12.00 -16.92
N ALA A 55 16.73 12.87 -16.37
CA ALA A 55 15.29 12.86 -16.58
C ALA A 55 14.75 14.28 -16.67
N VAL A 56 13.61 14.41 -17.32
CA VAL A 56 12.86 15.66 -17.38
C VAL A 56 11.50 15.47 -16.75
N GLY A 57 10.83 16.54 -16.37
CA GLY A 57 9.48 16.44 -15.81
C GLY A 57 8.73 17.74 -15.97
N ASP A 58 7.45 17.62 -16.26
CA ASP A 58 6.53 18.73 -16.40
C ASP A 58 5.44 18.71 -15.31
N GLY A 59 4.86 19.87 -15.02
CA GLY A 59 3.74 19.96 -14.10
C GLY A 59 3.21 21.36 -13.91
N ARG A 60 1.98 21.48 -13.38
CA ARG A 60 1.32 22.77 -13.11
C ARG A 60 2.00 23.61 -12.03
N SER A 61 2.92 23.03 -11.28
CA SER A 61 3.76 23.71 -10.29
C SER A 61 5.18 23.18 -10.36
N LEU A 62 6.15 23.98 -9.91
CA LEU A 62 7.54 23.54 -9.83
C LEU A 62 7.70 22.24 -9.02
N SER A 63 6.93 22.09 -7.93
CA SER A 63 6.94 20.87 -7.12
C SER A 63 6.42 19.65 -7.90
N SER A 64 5.32 19.83 -8.66
CA SER A 64 4.79 18.77 -9.52
C SER A 64 5.78 18.38 -10.62
N ALA A 65 6.44 19.36 -11.25
CA ALA A 65 7.43 19.13 -12.29
C ALA A 65 8.67 18.40 -11.76
N LYS A 66 9.14 18.77 -10.56
CA LYS A 66 10.20 18.04 -9.86
C LYS A 66 9.78 16.59 -9.58
N LYS A 67 8.58 16.36 -9.04
CA LYS A 67 8.08 15.01 -8.76
C LYS A 67 7.96 14.18 -10.05
N SER A 68 7.51 14.78 -11.15
CA SER A 68 7.46 14.15 -12.47
C SER A 68 8.86 13.71 -12.95
N ALA A 69 9.87 14.58 -12.80
CA ALA A 69 11.24 14.25 -13.17
C ALA A 69 11.81 13.09 -12.31
N LEU A 70 11.47 13.05 -11.02
CA LEU A 70 11.83 11.93 -10.14
C LEU A 70 11.16 10.62 -10.55
N SER A 71 9.87 10.66 -10.91
CA SER A 71 9.15 9.49 -11.44
C SER A 71 9.84 8.93 -12.68
N GLN A 72 10.25 9.80 -13.60
CA GLN A 72 10.96 9.38 -14.81
C GLN A 72 12.31 8.72 -14.51
N ILE A 73 13.07 9.19 -13.50
CA ILE A 73 14.30 8.49 -13.05
C ILE A 73 13.96 7.07 -12.59
N ASN A 74 12.91 6.90 -11.78
CA ASN A 74 12.46 5.60 -11.31
C ASN A 74 12.03 4.69 -12.48
N GLU A 75 11.28 5.21 -13.45
CA GLU A 75 10.84 4.47 -14.64
C GLU A 75 12.02 4.02 -15.52
N GLN A 76 13.02 4.88 -15.70
CA GLN A 76 14.24 4.52 -16.43
C GLN A 76 15.02 3.39 -15.73
N LEU A 77 15.15 3.45 -14.40
CA LEU A 77 15.76 2.37 -13.62
C LEU A 77 14.96 1.07 -13.75
N TRP A 78 13.63 1.12 -13.66
CA TRP A 78 12.77 -0.06 -13.83
C TRP A 78 12.86 -0.68 -15.22
N THR A 79 12.97 0.15 -16.26
CA THR A 79 13.18 -0.31 -17.63
C THR A 79 14.52 -1.03 -17.78
N GLN A 80 15.58 -0.51 -17.15
CA GLN A 80 16.90 -1.17 -17.10
C GLN A 80 16.85 -2.50 -16.35
N VAL A 81 16.15 -2.56 -15.20
CA VAL A 81 15.94 -3.81 -14.45
C VAL A 81 15.20 -4.85 -15.27
N SER A 82 14.10 -4.46 -15.90
CA SER A 82 13.26 -5.36 -16.72
C SER A 82 14.02 -5.92 -17.92
N SER A 83 15.03 -5.20 -18.40
CA SER A 83 15.87 -5.57 -19.55
C SER A 83 17.13 -6.35 -19.15
N SER A 84 17.48 -6.43 -17.86
CA SER A 84 18.72 -7.07 -17.39
C SER A 84 18.52 -8.57 -17.15
N SER A 85 19.33 -9.40 -17.82
CA SER A 85 19.38 -10.86 -17.58
C SER A 85 19.90 -11.22 -16.17
N ALA A 86 20.77 -10.39 -15.59
CA ALA A 86 21.30 -10.57 -14.25
C ALA A 86 20.18 -10.53 -13.18
N TYR A 87 19.15 -9.72 -13.39
CA TYR A 87 17.96 -9.71 -12.53
C TYR A 87 17.24 -11.07 -12.54
N ILE A 88 17.11 -11.70 -13.72
CA ILE A 88 16.44 -12.99 -13.88
C ILE A 88 17.22 -14.11 -13.20
N GLU A 89 18.56 -14.09 -13.28
CA GLU A 89 19.43 -15.11 -12.67
C GLU A 89 19.49 -14.97 -11.14
N GLN A 90 19.63 -13.75 -10.62
CA GLN A 90 19.61 -13.49 -9.17
C GLN A 90 18.25 -13.86 -8.56
N PHE A 91 17.16 -13.62 -9.29
CA PHE A 91 15.83 -14.04 -8.86
C PHE A 91 15.69 -15.57 -8.75
N LYS A 92 16.43 -16.34 -9.55
CA LYS A 92 16.48 -17.81 -9.42
C LYS A 92 17.33 -18.23 -8.22
N GLN A 93 18.52 -17.63 -8.03
CA GLN A 93 19.40 -17.96 -6.90
C GLN A 93 18.78 -17.63 -5.53
N VAL A 94 18.02 -16.53 -5.42
CA VAL A 94 17.30 -16.18 -4.17
C VAL A 94 16.14 -17.14 -3.88
N ASN A 95 15.58 -17.82 -4.89
CA ASN A 95 14.40 -18.68 -4.77
C ASN A 95 14.71 -20.19 -4.62
N ASP A 96 15.96 -20.63 -4.74
CA ASP A 96 16.32 -22.06 -4.64
C ASP A 96 16.12 -22.65 -3.23
N ASN A 97 15.83 -21.82 -2.22
CA ASN A 97 15.39 -22.28 -0.89
C ASN A 97 13.90 -21.95 -0.66
N GLN A 98 13.03 -22.95 -0.83
CA GLN A 98 11.64 -23.04 -0.33
C GLN A 98 10.59 -21.95 -0.68
N PHE A 99 10.97 -20.81 -1.30
CA PHE A 99 10.05 -19.69 -1.60
C PHE A 99 9.55 -19.61 -3.05
N SER A 100 9.69 -20.70 -3.82
CA SER A 100 9.44 -20.74 -5.27
C SER A 100 7.99 -20.51 -5.73
N HIS A 101 7.00 -20.59 -4.82
CA HIS A 101 5.58 -20.50 -5.20
C HIS A 101 4.99 -19.08 -5.29
N GLN A 102 5.63 -18.06 -4.70
CA GLN A 102 5.15 -16.66 -4.77
C GLN A 102 5.77 -15.85 -5.92
N SER A 103 6.67 -16.46 -6.69
CA SER A 103 7.59 -15.79 -7.60
C SER A 103 6.95 -15.21 -8.87
N ALA A 104 5.80 -15.75 -9.32
CA ALA A 104 5.09 -15.23 -10.49
C ALA A 104 4.28 -13.96 -10.19
N GLU A 105 3.59 -13.91 -9.04
CA GLU A 105 2.82 -12.75 -8.59
C GLU A 105 3.72 -11.56 -8.18
N ASN A 106 4.89 -11.86 -7.61
CA ASN A 106 5.86 -10.84 -7.19
C ASN A 106 6.50 -10.07 -8.35
N ARG A 107 6.52 -10.60 -9.58
CA ARG A 107 7.07 -9.90 -10.76
C ARG A 107 6.19 -8.71 -11.20
N ILE A 108 4.89 -8.76 -10.91
CA ILE A 108 3.92 -7.71 -11.25
C ILE A 108 3.83 -6.66 -10.12
N ASN A 109 3.91 -7.09 -8.85
CA ASN A 109 3.80 -6.20 -7.69
C ASN A 109 5.08 -5.43 -7.32
N THR A 110 6.22 -5.70 -7.95
CA THR A 110 7.48 -4.99 -7.64
C THR A 110 7.59 -3.63 -8.32
N GLN A 111 6.83 -3.38 -9.41
CA GLN A 111 6.84 -2.11 -10.16
C GLN A 111 6.31 -0.90 -9.36
N SER A 112 5.65 -1.12 -8.22
CA SER A 112 5.02 -0.05 -7.43
C SER A 112 5.89 0.52 -6.30
N ALA A 113 7.12 0.05 -6.11
CA ALA A 113 7.99 0.56 -5.05
C ALA A 113 8.66 1.87 -5.49
N GLU A 114 8.12 3.02 -5.05
CA GLU A 114 8.77 4.32 -5.23
C GLU A 114 10.05 4.35 -4.38
N MET A 115 11.20 4.46 -5.04
CA MET A 115 12.49 4.63 -4.37
C MET A 115 12.81 6.11 -4.23
N ILE A 116 13.24 6.51 -3.04
CA ILE A 116 13.69 7.87 -2.78
C ILE A 116 15.21 7.88 -2.83
N PHE A 117 15.77 8.53 -3.86
CA PHE A 117 17.21 8.69 -3.99
C PHE A 117 17.69 10.03 -3.47
N THR A 118 18.86 10.00 -2.84
CA THR A 118 19.57 11.18 -2.36
C THR A 118 20.59 11.66 -3.41
N GLY A 119 20.92 12.96 -3.39
CA GLY A 119 21.90 13.54 -4.31
C GLY A 119 21.36 13.78 -5.73
N ILE A 120 20.08 14.11 -5.85
CA ILE A 120 19.45 14.52 -7.10
C ILE A 120 19.72 16.00 -7.33
N GLU A 121 20.24 16.31 -8.50
CA GLU A 121 20.56 17.68 -8.91
C GLU A 121 19.52 18.16 -9.93
N PHE A 122 18.85 19.27 -9.63
CA PHE A 122 17.96 19.93 -10.57
C PHE A 122 18.78 20.95 -11.36
N LEU A 123 19.13 20.58 -12.59
CA LEU A 123 20.06 21.37 -13.41
C LEU A 123 19.42 22.66 -13.88
N GLN A 124 18.19 22.56 -14.38
CA GLN A 124 17.48 23.65 -15.02
C GLN A 124 15.99 23.52 -14.76
N SER A 125 15.32 24.66 -14.71
CA SER A 125 13.87 24.74 -14.69
C SER A 125 13.41 25.90 -15.57
N ALA A 126 12.34 25.68 -16.32
CA ALA A 126 11.68 26.73 -17.08
C ALA A 126 10.20 26.78 -16.71
N GLN A 127 9.60 27.93 -16.92
CA GLN A 127 8.16 28.12 -16.78
C GLN A 127 7.63 28.73 -18.09
N ASP A 128 6.51 28.22 -18.55
CA ASP A 128 5.70 28.83 -19.61
C ASP A 128 4.23 28.92 -19.16
N ASP A 129 3.36 29.34 -20.08
CA ASP A 129 1.93 29.45 -19.83
C ASP A 129 1.24 28.08 -19.59
N ALA A 130 1.87 26.97 -20.00
CA ALA A 130 1.36 25.62 -19.81
C ALA A 130 1.81 24.98 -18.49
N GLY A 131 2.94 25.42 -17.92
CA GLY A 131 3.40 24.99 -16.61
C GLY A 131 4.92 25.11 -16.40
N PHE A 132 5.42 24.27 -15.51
CA PHE A 132 6.84 24.19 -15.17
C PHE A 132 7.45 22.97 -15.85
N PHE A 133 8.67 23.13 -16.36
CA PHE A 133 9.53 22.07 -16.84
C PHE A 133 10.78 22.02 -15.97
N VAL A 134 11.27 20.83 -15.68
CA VAL A 134 12.46 20.60 -14.86
C VAL A 134 13.34 19.54 -15.51
N GLN A 135 14.65 19.72 -15.46
CA GLN A 135 15.63 18.69 -15.74
C GLN A 135 16.33 18.28 -14.43
N ALA A 136 16.36 16.99 -14.17
CA ALA A 136 17.03 16.38 -13.03
C ALA A 136 18.13 15.42 -13.52
N ARG A 137 19.18 15.30 -12.72
CA ARG A 137 20.17 14.23 -12.87
C ARG A 137 20.54 13.61 -11.52
N ILE A 138 21.04 12.39 -11.58
CA ILE A 138 21.60 11.69 -10.42
C ILE A 138 22.80 10.86 -10.85
N LYS A 139 23.86 10.85 -10.02
CA LYS A 139 25.02 9.98 -10.22
C LYS A 139 24.61 8.52 -9.99
N ARG A 140 24.93 7.63 -10.93
CA ARG A 140 24.73 6.17 -10.75
C ARG A 140 25.46 5.63 -9.53
N GLU A 141 26.63 6.19 -9.22
CA GLU A 141 27.41 5.81 -8.03
C GLU A 141 26.68 6.15 -6.72
N ASN A 142 25.95 7.27 -6.66
CA ASN A 142 25.13 7.60 -5.49
C ASN A 142 24.01 6.58 -5.31
N ILE A 143 23.35 6.18 -6.41
CA ILE A 143 22.31 5.14 -6.39
C ILE A 143 22.89 3.81 -5.89
N LYS A 144 24.02 3.38 -6.47
CA LYS A 144 24.69 2.13 -6.08
C LYS A 144 25.03 2.10 -4.59
N ASN A 145 25.64 3.17 -4.07
CA ASN A 145 26.02 3.26 -2.66
C ASN A 145 24.82 3.31 -1.73
N GLN A 146 23.76 4.04 -2.10
CA GLN A 146 22.53 4.07 -1.33
C GLN A 146 21.84 2.70 -1.29
N LEU A 147 21.75 1.99 -2.42
CA LEU A 147 21.18 0.64 -2.46
C LEU A 147 22.01 -0.36 -1.64
N LYS A 148 23.34 -0.30 -1.71
CA LYS A 148 24.23 -1.13 -0.88
C LYS A 148 24.00 -0.87 0.61
N ALA A 149 23.91 0.39 1.02
CA ALA A 149 23.63 0.77 2.41
C ALA A 149 22.25 0.31 2.86
N ASP A 150 21.21 0.50 2.04
CA ASP A 150 19.85 0.06 2.35
C ASP A 150 19.75 -1.47 2.51
N LEU A 151 20.40 -2.22 1.61
CA LEU A 151 20.43 -3.70 1.68
C LEU A 151 21.14 -4.18 2.95
N ALA A 152 22.26 -3.56 3.32
CA ALA A 152 22.96 -3.85 4.57
C ALA A 152 22.09 -3.52 5.81
N ALA A 153 21.37 -2.39 5.78
CA ALA A 153 20.46 -2.00 6.85
C ALA A 153 19.30 -2.99 7.02
N ILE A 154 18.76 -3.54 5.92
CA ILE A 154 17.74 -4.60 5.96
C ILE A 154 18.29 -5.86 6.64
N GLU A 155 19.52 -6.29 6.31
CA GLU A 155 20.15 -7.47 6.92
C GLU A 155 20.42 -7.27 8.42
N VAL A 156 20.97 -6.12 8.82
CA VAL A 156 21.17 -5.78 10.24
C VAL A 156 19.83 -5.76 10.98
N ARG A 157 18.79 -5.19 10.37
CA ARG A 157 17.43 -5.20 10.94
C ARG A 157 16.90 -6.62 11.11
N ALA A 158 17.06 -7.48 10.10
CA ALA A 158 16.62 -8.87 10.18
C ALA A 158 17.33 -9.64 11.30
N GLN A 159 18.64 -9.42 11.46
CA GLN A 159 19.43 -9.99 12.55
C GLN A 159 18.91 -9.54 13.93
N MET A 160 18.63 -8.24 14.10
CA MET A 160 18.10 -7.73 15.36
C MET A 160 16.73 -8.32 15.70
N ILE A 161 15.83 -8.45 14.71
CA ILE A 161 14.50 -9.05 14.89
C ILE A 161 14.62 -10.52 15.34
N LEU A 162 15.53 -11.28 14.73
CA LEU A 162 15.80 -12.67 15.10
C LEU A 162 16.29 -12.78 16.55
N GLN A 163 17.17 -11.88 16.99
CA GLN A 163 17.68 -11.86 18.37
C GLN A 163 16.58 -11.50 19.39
N GLN A 164 15.68 -10.57 19.06
CA GLN A 164 14.59 -10.15 19.95
C GLN A 164 13.59 -11.27 20.26
N LYS A 165 13.45 -12.26 19.37
CA LYS A 165 12.55 -13.41 19.53
C LYS A 165 12.72 -14.11 20.88
N ALA A 166 13.96 -14.24 21.38
CA ALA A 166 14.25 -14.93 22.64
C ALA A 166 13.67 -14.23 23.88
N HIS A 167 13.31 -12.94 23.76
CA HIS A 167 12.87 -12.09 24.87
C HIS A 167 11.41 -11.66 24.76
N GLN A 168 10.68 -12.17 23.76
CA GLN A 168 9.29 -11.80 23.49
C GLN A 168 8.38 -13.02 23.52
N ASP A 169 7.10 -12.76 23.78
CA ASP A 169 6.06 -13.76 23.60
C ASP A 169 5.91 -14.12 22.10
N LEU A 170 5.74 -15.41 21.79
CA LEU A 170 5.75 -15.89 20.41
C LEU A 170 4.62 -15.30 19.55
N LEU A 171 3.42 -15.12 20.11
CA LEU A 171 2.31 -14.53 19.35
C LEU A 171 2.60 -13.06 19.06
N ILE A 172 3.09 -12.32 20.06
CA ILE A 172 3.44 -10.90 19.91
C ILE A 172 4.56 -10.72 18.88
N TRP A 173 5.61 -11.53 18.97
CA TRP A 173 6.72 -11.49 18.04
C TRP A 173 6.27 -11.82 16.62
N TRP A 174 5.41 -12.84 16.44
CA TRP A 174 4.89 -13.16 15.11
C TRP A 174 4.01 -12.04 14.56
N LEU A 175 3.11 -11.47 15.35
CA LEU A 175 2.25 -10.36 14.92
C LEU A 175 3.08 -9.17 14.40
N ALA A 176 4.19 -8.84 15.07
CA ALA A 176 5.07 -7.74 14.69
C ALA A 176 5.85 -8.01 13.39
N ASN A 177 5.97 -9.27 12.98
CA ASN A 177 6.85 -9.70 11.90
C ASN A 177 6.14 -10.48 10.78
N ARG A 178 4.83 -10.66 10.86
CA ARG A 178 4.00 -11.37 9.86
C ARG A 178 4.05 -10.76 8.45
N THR A 179 4.46 -9.50 8.33
CA THR A 179 4.63 -8.80 7.05
C THR A 179 6.06 -8.88 6.52
N VAL A 180 6.85 -9.86 6.95
CA VAL A 180 8.24 -10.07 6.49
C VAL A 180 8.34 -10.19 4.97
N ASP A 181 7.32 -10.72 4.30
CA ASP A 181 7.25 -10.80 2.84
C ASP A 181 7.32 -9.43 2.16
N HIS A 182 6.81 -8.38 2.81
CA HIS A 182 6.94 -7.01 2.29
C HIS A 182 8.39 -6.54 2.34
N LEU A 183 9.11 -6.82 3.44
CA LEU A 183 10.53 -6.53 3.57
C LEU A 183 11.36 -7.32 2.54
N PHE A 184 10.99 -8.59 2.31
CA PHE A 184 11.60 -9.43 1.29
C PHE A 184 11.39 -8.88 -0.12
N ARG A 185 10.17 -8.47 -0.47
CA ARG A 185 9.88 -7.81 -1.76
C ARG A 185 10.70 -6.53 -1.93
N GLN A 186 10.77 -5.68 -0.91
CA GLN A 186 11.58 -4.45 -0.95
C GLN A 186 13.06 -4.74 -1.18
N TYR A 187 13.60 -5.78 -0.52
CA TYR A 187 14.98 -6.22 -0.73
C TYR A 187 15.19 -6.67 -2.19
N GLN A 188 14.29 -7.50 -2.71
CA GLN A 188 14.37 -8.03 -4.08
C GLN A 188 14.36 -6.92 -5.13
N VAL A 189 13.52 -5.89 -4.95
CA VAL A 189 13.52 -4.69 -5.80
C VAL A 189 14.89 -4.02 -5.82
N LYS A 190 15.44 -3.76 -4.62
CA LYS A 190 16.74 -3.06 -4.48
C LYS A 190 17.88 -3.87 -5.10
N VAL A 191 17.88 -5.19 -4.93
CA VAL A 191 18.85 -6.07 -5.60
C VAL A 191 18.69 -5.99 -7.11
N GLY A 192 17.47 -6.06 -7.64
CA GLY A 192 17.26 -5.98 -9.09
C GLY A 192 17.78 -4.70 -9.70
N VAL A 193 17.49 -3.56 -9.06
CA VAL A 193 18.00 -2.24 -9.48
C VAL A 193 19.52 -2.19 -9.40
N LEU A 194 20.10 -2.71 -8.31
CA LEU A 194 21.53 -2.73 -8.13
C LEU A 194 22.23 -3.64 -9.16
N SER A 195 21.70 -4.82 -9.45
CA SER A 195 22.23 -5.75 -10.46
C SER A 195 22.14 -5.20 -11.88
N ALA A 196 21.17 -4.31 -12.17
CA ALA A 196 21.11 -3.61 -13.44
C ALA A 196 22.17 -2.50 -13.58
N LEU A 197 22.66 -1.96 -12.46
CA LEU A 197 23.68 -0.89 -12.41
C LEU A 197 25.10 -1.40 -12.16
N ASP A 198 25.25 -2.58 -11.55
CA ASP A 198 26.52 -3.18 -11.14
C ASP A 198 26.49 -4.70 -11.37
N VAL A 199 27.19 -5.16 -12.41
CA VAL A 199 27.25 -6.58 -12.82
C VAL A 199 28.05 -7.43 -11.83
N THR A 200 28.82 -6.82 -10.92
CA THR A 200 29.75 -7.52 -10.02
C THR A 200 29.16 -7.89 -8.67
N LEU A 201 27.85 -7.71 -8.47
CA LEU A 201 27.25 -7.85 -7.16
C LEU A 201 27.21 -9.31 -6.68
N VAL A 202 28.01 -9.63 -5.66
CA VAL A 202 27.86 -10.82 -4.82
C VAL A 202 27.26 -10.37 -3.48
N ASN A 203 25.95 -10.15 -3.43
CA ASN A 203 25.31 -9.84 -2.15
C ASN A 203 24.78 -11.11 -1.50
N LYS A 204 25.46 -11.59 -0.47
CA LYS A 204 25.06 -12.81 0.25
C LYS A 204 24.00 -12.46 1.29
N MET A 205 22.75 -12.69 0.94
CA MET A 205 21.64 -12.62 1.89
C MET A 205 21.83 -13.70 2.98
N THR A 206 21.84 -13.31 4.26
CA THR A 206 22.09 -14.24 5.36
C THR A 206 20.92 -14.28 6.34
N TYR A 207 20.50 -13.13 6.85
CA TYR A 207 19.54 -13.04 7.94
C TYR A 207 18.09 -12.88 7.48
N LEU A 208 17.84 -12.23 6.34
CA LEU A 208 16.46 -12.03 5.87
C LEU A 208 15.71 -13.36 5.54
N PRO A 209 16.31 -14.37 4.88
CA PRO A 209 15.68 -15.67 4.65
C PRO A 209 15.47 -16.43 5.96
N GLN A 210 16.44 -16.31 6.88
CA GLN A 210 16.33 -16.91 8.21
C GLN A 210 15.14 -16.30 8.95
N LEU A 211 14.98 -14.97 8.90
CA LEU A 211 13.83 -14.30 9.49
C LEU A 211 12.52 -14.79 8.87
N ALA A 212 12.40 -14.82 7.54
CA ALA A 212 11.19 -15.30 6.87
C ALA A 212 10.84 -16.74 7.27
N THR A 213 11.84 -17.62 7.29
CA THR A 213 11.69 -19.01 7.74
C THR A 213 11.25 -19.10 9.20
N GLU A 214 11.84 -18.28 10.07
CA GLU A 214 11.49 -18.27 11.50
C GLU A 214 10.09 -17.70 11.75
N VAL A 215 9.65 -16.69 10.99
CA VAL A 215 8.27 -16.18 11.05
C VAL A 215 7.27 -17.30 10.74
N GLU A 216 7.50 -18.06 9.67
CA GLU A 216 6.64 -19.18 9.28
C GLU A 216 6.67 -20.35 10.27
N LYS A 217 7.84 -20.67 10.82
CA LYS A 217 7.96 -21.67 11.89
C LYS A 217 7.19 -21.25 13.13
N VAL A 218 7.31 -20.00 13.56
CA VAL A 218 6.56 -19.50 14.72
C VAL A 218 5.07 -19.57 14.44
N ARG A 219 4.60 -19.06 13.29
CA ARG A 219 3.19 -19.15 12.87
C ARG A 219 2.65 -20.57 12.98
N SER A 220 3.37 -21.54 12.41
CA SER A 220 2.99 -22.95 12.37
C SER A 220 3.02 -23.63 13.74
N SER A 221 3.80 -23.09 14.69
CA SER A 221 3.86 -23.58 16.07
C SER A 221 2.73 -23.04 16.95
N LEU A 222 2.01 -21.99 16.52
CA LEU A 222 0.93 -21.41 17.30
C LEU A 222 -0.27 -22.36 17.33
N LEU A 223 -0.64 -22.78 18.54
CA LEU A 223 -1.86 -23.52 18.82
C LEU A 223 -2.65 -22.78 19.89
N ILE A 224 -3.75 -22.16 19.48
CA ILE A 224 -4.58 -21.32 20.35
C ILE A 224 -5.77 -22.13 20.87
N ARG A 225 -5.88 -22.22 22.20
CA ARG A 225 -7.07 -22.74 22.84
C ARG A 225 -8.16 -21.67 22.92
N ILE A 226 -9.38 -21.99 22.55
CA ILE A 226 -10.54 -21.12 22.75
C ILE A 226 -11.36 -21.65 23.91
N VAL A 227 -11.62 -20.78 24.89
CA VAL A 227 -12.45 -21.06 26.06
C VAL A 227 -13.65 -20.12 26.02
N SER A 228 -14.84 -20.69 25.99
CA SER A 228 -16.08 -19.96 25.80
C SER A 228 -17.25 -20.70 26.42
N ASP A 229 -18.37 -20.01 26.58
CA ASP A 229 -19.61 -20.62 27.04
C ASP A 229 -20.35 -21.30 25.87
N HIS A 230 -21.18 -22.32 26.19
CA HIS A 230 -22.04 -23.03 25.23
C HIS A 230 -23.03 -22.10 24.50
N ARG A 231 -23.24 -20.88 25.03
CA ARG A 231 -24.14 -19.88 24.46
C ARG A 231 -23.53 -19.12 23.27
N ASP A 232 -22.22 -19.22 23.07
CA ASP A 232 -21.46 -18.44 22.07
C ASP A 232 -21.12 -19.22 20.79
N ARG A 233 -21.83 -20.31 20.46
CA ARG A 233 -21.46 -21.21 19.36
C ARG A 233 -21.21 -20.52 18.02
N ILE A 234 -22.03 -19.52 17.67
CA ILE A 234 -21.88 -18.76 16.42
C ILE A 234 -20.58 -17.94 16.47
N SER A 235 -20.38 -17.18 17.55
CA SER A 235 -19.19 -16.35 17.76
C SER A 235 -17.88 -17.15 17.78
N ILE A 236 -17.88 -18.36 18.39
CA ILE A 236 -16.71 -19.26 18.40
C ILE A 236 -16.34 -19.65 16.97
N GLY A 237 -17.31 -20.06 16.15
CA GLY A 237 -17.06 -20.49 14.78
C GLY A 237 -16.44 -19.38 13.93
N VAL A 238 -16.84 -18.13 14.15
CA VAL A 238 -16.25 -16.98 13.46
C VAL A 238 -14.84 -16.69 13.94
N LEU A 239 -14.60 -16.71 15.27
CA LEU A 239 -13.27 -16.58 15.85
C LEU A 239 -12.29 -17.65 15.30
N GLN A 240 -12.72 -18.92 15.28
CA GLN A 240 -11.94 -20.03 14.72
C GLN A 240 -11.65 -19.83 13.24
N LYS A 241 -12.65 -19.42 12.44
CA LYS A 241 -12.49 -19.15 11.02
C LYS A 241 -11.49 -18.02 10.77
N GLN A 242 -11.59 -16.92 11.53
CA GLN A 242 -10.69 -15.79 11.38
C GLN A 242 -9.24 -16.15 11.73
N LEU A 243 -9.02 -16.91 12.81
CA LEU A 243 -7.68 -17.41 13.15
C LEU A 243 -7.15 -18.40 12.10
N ALA A 244 -8.01 -19.22 11.51
CA ALA A 244 -7.62 -20.13 10.44
C ALA A 244 -7.20 -19.38 9.15
N LEU A 245 -7.82 -18.24 8.83
CA LEU A 245 -7.39 -17.37 7.71
C LEU A 245 -5.99 -16.80 7.94
N GLU A 246 -5.60 -16.59 9.20
CA GLU A 246 -4.23 -16.22 9.59
C GLU A 246 -3.27 -17.43 9.64
N GLY A 247 -3.76 -18.62 9.28
CA GLY A 247 -2.99 -19.86 9.29
C GLY A 247 -2.66 -20.35 10.71
N ILE A 248 -3.46 -19.99 11.71
CA ILE A 248 -3.26 -20.38 13.11
C ILE A 248 -4.23 -21.50 13.49
N ALA A 249 -3.68 -22.56 14.07
CA ALA A 249 -4.47 -23.69 14.54
C ALA A 249 -5.22 -23.35 15.84
N THR A 250 -6.47 -23.81 15.94
CA THR A 250 -7.30 -23.63 17.14
C THR A 250 -7.77 -24.96 17.71
N ILE A 251 -8.01 -24.99 19.02
CA ILE A 251 -8.56 -26.15 19.73
C ILE A 251 -9.43 -25.70 20.91
N GLU A 252 -10.37 -26.53 21.35
CA GLU A 252 -11.20 -26.24 22.53
C GLU A 252 -10.69 -26.99 23.79
N GLN A 253 -10.12 -28.17 23.57
CA GLN A 253 -9.60 -29.07 24.60
C GLN A 253 -8.19 -28.66 25.05
N THR A 254 -7.89 -28.94 26.32
CA THR A 254 -6.54 -28.70 26.88
C THR A 254 -5.54 -29.72 26.34
N LYS A 255 -4.40 -29.24 25.82
CA LYS A 255 -3.28 -30.04 25.34
C LYS A 255 -1.92 -29.40 25.75
N PRO A 256 -0.85 -30.19 25.97
CA PRO A 256 0.47 -29.67 26.34
C PRO A 256 1.09 -28.70 25.32
N GLN A 257 0.71 -28.85 24.04
CA GLN A 257 1.22 -28.06 22.91
C GLN A 257 0.57 -26.68 22.79
N ILE A 258 -0.45 -26.36 23.61
CA ILE A 258 -1.10 -25.04 23.59
C ILE A 258 -0.05 -23.97 23.87
N THR A 259 -0.04 -22.94 23.01
CA THR A 259 0.82 -21.77 23.18
C THR A 259 0.06 -20.61 23.81
N HIS A 260 -1.24 -20.45 23.50
CA HIS A 260 -2.06 -19.34 23.97
C HIS A 260 -3.49 -19.79 24.27
N THR A 261 -4.19 -19.03 25.10
CA THR A 261 -5.61 -19.23 25.36
C THR A 261 -6.36 -17.92 25.11
N ILE A 262 -7.38 -17.97 24.26
CA ILE A 262 -8.37 -16.90 24.12
C ILE A 262 -9.58 -17.28 24.95
N ILE A 263 -9.91 -16.43 25.91
CA ILE A 263 -11.10 -16.58 26.75
C ILE A 263 -12.15 -15.60 26.22
N MET A 264 -13.29 -16.14 25.81
CA MET A 264 -14.46 -15.39 25.40
C MET A 264 -15.53 -15.50 26.48
N LYS A 265 -15.88 -14.37 27.09
CA LYS A 265 -16.93 -14.28 28.10
C LYS A 265 -18.02 -13.36 27.59
N SER A 266 -19.20 -13.92 27.37
CA SER A 266 -20.36 -13.15 26.92
C SER A 266 -21.41 -13.03 28.02
N ASN A 267 -21.98 -11.83 28.14
CA ASN A 267 -23.23 -11.58 28.84
C ASN A 267 -24.30 -11.07 27.85
N TYR A 268 -25.56 -11.31 28.18
CA TYR A 268 -26.68 -10.81 27.37
C TYR A 268 -27.57 -9.97 28.27
N ARG A 269 -27.95 -8.80 27.78
CA ARG A 269 -28.99 -7.95 28.35
C ARG A 269 -30.16 -7.93 27.40
N GLN A 270 -31.35 -8.11 27.94
CA GLN A 270 -32.58 -8.25 27.18
C GLN A 270 -33.58 -7.22 27.69
N SER A 271 -34.24 -6.54 26.76
CA SER A 271 -35.28 -5.56 27.05
C SER A 271 -36.35 -5.56 25.97
N ILE A 272 -37.52 -5.01 26.28
CA ILE A 272 -38.58 -4.73 25.31
C ILE A 272 -38.71 -3.22 25.19
N VAL A 273 -38.77 -2.72 23.96
CA VAL A 273 -39.03 -1.30 23.66
C VAL A 273 -40.12 -1.23 22.60
N GLY A 274 -41.31 -0.76 22.98
CA GLY A 274 -42.52 -0.91 22.16
C GLY A 274 -42.84 -2.40 21.96
N ASP A 275 -42.98 -2.82 20.70
CA ASP A 275 -43.21 -4.23 20.32
C ASP A 275 -41.92 -4.99 19.97
N ALA A 276 -40.75 -4.37 20.16
CA ALA A 276 -39.47 -4.96 19.78
C ALA A 276 -38.75 -5.59 20.98
N PHE A 277 -38.39 -6.86 20.85
CA PHE A 277 -37.44 -7.56 21.70
C PHE A 277 -36.02 -7.15 21.32
N ILE A 278 -35.30 -6.52 22.25
CA ILE A 278 -33.92 -6.08 22.07
C ILE A 278 -32.98 -7.00 22.84
N THR A 279 -31.87 -7.38 22.23
CA THR A 279 -30.77 -8.08 22.90
C THR A 279 -29.47 -7.35 22.64
N THR A 280 -28.77 -7.01 23.72
CA THR A 280 -27.40 -6.51 23.71
C THR A 280 -26.49 -7.58 24.29
N LYS A 281 -25.48 -7.98 23.53
CA LYS A 281 -24.43 -8.91 23.92
C LYS A 281 -23.14 -8.12 24.16
N PHE A 282 -22.54 -8.27 25.33
CA PHE A 282 -21.18 -7.78 25.60
C PHE A 282 -20.26 -8.98 25.66
N THR A 283 -19.17 -8.93 24.91
CA THR A 283 -18.22 -10.02 24.79
C THR A 283 -16.83 -9.54 25.13
N ASP A 284 -16.34 -10.00 26.28
CA ASP A 284 -14.96 -9.86 26.69
C ASP A 284 -14.11 -10.91 25.97
N LEU A 285 -13.10 -10.47 25.22
CA LEU A 285 -12.06 -11.29 24.62
C LEU A 285 -10.75 -11.04 25.35
N ILE A 286 -10.19 -12.08 25.95
CA ILE A 286 -8.96 -12.01 26.74
C ILE A 286 -7.95 -13.01 26.17
N THR A 287 -6.80 -12.53 25.71
CA THR A 287 -5.73 -13.39 25.18
C THR A 287 -4.66 -13.56 26.24
N ASN A 288 -4.40 -14.80 26.63
CA ASN A 288 -3.36 -15.17 27.58
C ASN A 288 -2.27 -16.00 26.90
N ASN A 289 -1.03 -15.85 27.32
CA ASN A 289 0.03 -16.77 26.94
C ASN A 289 -0.02 -18.08 27.73
N LYS A 290 0.87 -19.02 27.39
CA LYS A 290 0.98 -20.34 28.04
C LYS A 290 1.14 -20.27 29.56
N ASN A 291 1.77 -19.21 30.07
CA ASN A 291 2.01 -19.00 31.49
C ASN A 291 0.83 -18.32 32.20
N GLY A 292 -0.26 -18.03 31.49
CA GLY A 292 -1.44 -17.35 32.04
C GLY A 292 -1.31 -15.83 32.11
N LYS A 293 -0.23 -15.22 31.60
CA LYS A 293 -0.10 -13.76 31.51
C LYS A 293 -1.04 -13.23 30.44
N THR A 294 -1.88 -12.26 30.81
CA THR A 294 -2.72 -11.53 29.85
C THR A 294 -1.84 -10.70 28.91
N LEU A 295 -1.98 -10.97 27.61
CA LEU A 295 -1.34 -10.23 26.53
C LEU A 295 -2.22 -9.09 26.04
N SER A 296 -3.53 -9.34 25.92
CA SER A 296 -4.50 -8.35 25.46
C SER A 296 -5.88 -8.61 26.05
N LYS A 297 -6.69 -7.55 26.11
CA LYS A 297 -8.11 -7.62 26.42
C LYS A 297 -8.86 -6.61 25.56
N ASN A 298 -10.02 -7.00 25.05
CA ASN A 298 -10.95 -6.10 24.38
C ASN A 298 -12.40 -6.51 24.67
N GLU A 299 -13.32 -5.55 24.64
CA GLU A 299 -14.76 -5.80 24.75
C GLU A 299 -15.44 -5.42 23.43
N ILE A 300 -16.28 -6.33 22.91
CA ILE A 300 -17.12 -6.07 21.74
C ILE A 300 -18.58 -6.06 22.19
N ILE A 301 -19.25 -4.95 21.93
CA ILE A 301 -20.68 -4.78 22.18
C ILE A 301 -21.42 -4.97 20.86
N SER A 302 -22.44 -5.83 20.90
CA SER A 302 -23.27 -6.14 19.74
C SER A 302 -24.74 -6.16 20.13
N ASN A 303 -25.61 -5.72 19.22
CA ASN A 303 -27.03 -5.56 19.53
C ASN A 303 -27.87 -5.94 18.32
N ALA A 304 -29.04 -6.50 18.59
CA ALA A 304 -30.06 -6.71 17.58
C ALA A 304 -31.45 -6.66 18.21
N ASN A 305 -32.45 -6.43 17.36
CA ASN A 305 -33.85 -6.39 17.72
C ASN A 305 -34.66 -7.41 16.90
N SER A 306 -35.84 -7.76 17.40
CA SER A 306 -36.80 -8.62 16.72
C SER A 306 -38.21 -8.28 17.16
N LEU A 307 -39.18 -8.40 16.26
CA LEU A 307 -40.60 -8.26 16.58
C LEU A 307 -41.22 -9.59 17.06
N THR A 308 -40.48 -10.70 17.04
CA THR A 308 -41.03 -12.02 17.33
C THR A 308 -40.70 -12.52 18.73
N ASN A 309 -39.42 -12.60 19.10
CA ASN A 309 -38.99 -13.04 20.42
C ASN A 309 -37.48 -12.80 20.67
N TYR A 310 -37.07 -13.03 21.92
CA TYR A 310 -35.67 -12.91 22.36
C TYR A 310 -34.70 -13.90 21.72
N LYS A 311 -35.16 -15.06 21.22
CA LYS A 311 -34.28 -16.01 20.54
C LYS A 311 -33.78 -15.43 19.23
N VAL A 312 -34.68 -14.83 18.44
CA VAL A 312 -34.33 -14.19 17.17
C VAL A 312 -33.44 -12.96 17.39
N SER A 313 -33.75 -12.11 18.38
CA SER A 313 -32.88 -10.96 18.70
C SER A 313 -31.52 -11.40 19.22
N LYS A 314 -31.44 -12.51 19.99
CA LYS A 314 -30.15 -13.07 20.44
C LYS A 314 -29.31 -13.59 19.27
N ASP A 315 -29.91 -14.35 18.36
CA ASP A 315 -29.22 -14.82 17.15
C ASP A 315 -28.78 -13.65 16.27
N GLY A 316 -29.57 -12.57 16.21
CA GLY A 316 -29.17 -11.32 15.58
C GLY A 316 -27.95 -10.68 16.24
N ALA A 317 -27.89 -10.63 17.57
CA ALA A 317 -26.75 -10.06 18.29
C ALA A 317 -25.46 -10.88 18.08
N GLU A 318 -25.55 -12.22 18.00
CA GLU A 318 -24.42 -13.09 17.60
C GLU A 318 -23.89 -12.79 16.19
N ARG A 319 -24.80 -12.56 15.24
CA ARG A 319 -24.42 -12.20 13.86
C ARG A 319 -23.77 -10.82 13.81
N HIS A 320 -24.35 -9.84 14.49
CA HIS A 320 -23.76 -8.50 14.57
C HIS A 320 -22.39 -8.52 15.26
N PHE A 321 -22.17 -9.33 16.30
CA PHE A 321 -20.83 -9.57 16.85
C PHE A 321 -19.86 -10.07 15.78
N SER A 322 -20.30 -11.06 15.00
CA SER A 322 -19.50 -11.66 13.94
C SER A 322 -19.13 -10.64 12.86
N GLU A 323 -20.09 -9.80 12.44
CA GLU A 323 -19.88 -8.70 11.51
C GLU A 323 -18.85 -7.71 12.04
N ARG A 324 -19.01 -7.25 13.29
CA ARG A 324 -18.04 -6.34 13.92
C ARG A 324 -16.62 -6.92 13.96
N MET A 325 -16.50 -8.22 14.27
CA MET A 325 -15.19 -8.88 14.31
C MET A 325 -14.52 -8.91 12.92
N VAL A 326 -15.31 -9.14 11.87
CA VAL A 326 -14.81 -9.12 10.48
C VAL A 326 -14.42 -7.70 10.07
N GLU A 327 -15.24 -6.71 10.38
CA GLU A 327 -14.99 -5.30 10.06
C GLU A 327 -13.73 -4.75 10.74
N MET A 328 -13.54 -5.06 12.03
CA MET A 328 -12.36 -4.64 12.79
C MET A 328 -11.11 -5.46 12.43
N GLY A 329 -11.29 -6.66 11.88
CA GLY A 329 -10.23 -7.65 11.77
C GLY A 329 -9.92 -8.32 13.11
N ILE A 330 -9.35 -9.53 13.03
CA ILE A 330 -9.23 -10.43 14.18
C ILE A 330 -8.32 -9.89 15.29
N TRP A 331 -7.21 -9.26 14.91
CA TRP A 331 -6.21 -8.80 15.88
C TRP A 331 -6.68 -7.56 16.64
N GLN A 332 -7.31 -6.61 15.96
CA GLN A 332 -7.94 -5.47 16.61
C GLN A 332 -9.11 -5.91 17.49
N SER A 333 -9.90 -6.89 17.03
CA SER A 333 -10.98 -7.50 17.82
C SER A 333 -10.46 -8.12 19.11
N LEU A 334 -9.27 -8.74 19.09
CA LEU A 334 -8.59 -9.29 20.26
C LEU A 334 -7.84 -8.24 21.10
N GLY A 335 -7.84 -6.96 20.70
CA GLY A 335 -7.19 -5.87 21.44
C GLY A 335 -5.72 -5.62 21.11
N PHE A 336 -5.23 -6.15 19.99
CA PHE A 336 -3.90 -5.85 19.46
C PHE A 336 -3.99 -4.68 18.47
N SER A 337 -3.92 -3.44 18.97
CA SER A 337 -4.16 -2.22 18.18
C SER A 337 -2.90 -1.51 17.66
N ASN A 338 -1.69 -2.01 17.96
CA ASN A 338 -0.42 -1.36 17.59
C ASN A 338 0.67 -2.37 17.15
N ILE A 339 0.30 -3.48 16.50
CA ILE A 339 1.26 -4.53 16.09
C ILE A 339 1.23 -4.78 14.58
#